data_AF-A0A5R9FQQ5-F1
#
_entry.id   AF-A0A5R9FQQ5-F1
#
_cell.length_a   1.000
_cell.length_b   1.000
_cell.length_c   1.000
_cell.angle_alpha   90.00
_cell.angle_beta   90.00
_cell.angle_gamma   90.00
#
_symmetry.space_group_name_H-M   'P 1'
#
loop_
_entity.id
_entity.type
_entity.pdbx_description
1 polymer ?
#
loop_
_entity_poly.entity_id
_entity_poly.type
_entity_poly.pdbx_seq_one_letter_code
_entity_poly.pdbx_strand_id
1 'polypeptide(L)' 'MVALDVPPTADLAKVQKLLNHGVAREWWDMEEGCITAQWRAAFPG' A
#
# COMPACT_ATOMS: atom_id res chain seq x y z
N MET A 1 -7.05 -10.92 9.61
CA MET A 1 -5.78 -10.21 9.34
C MET A 1 -5.11 -10.92 8.18
N VAL A 2 -4.85 -10.20 7.08
CA VAL A 2 -4.20 -10.74 5.87
C VAL A 2 -3.04 -9.81 5.54
N ALA A 3 -1.85 -10.37 5.29
CA ALA A 3 -0.71 -9.61 4.83
C ALA A 3 -0.67 -9.60 3.30
N LEU A 4 -0.65 -8.41 2.71
CA LEU A 4 -0.47 -8.23 1.27
C LEU A 4 1.00 -7.93 1.00
N ASP A 5 1.71 -8.87 0.38
CA ASP A 5 3.05 -8.63 -0.14
C ASP A 5 2.94 -7.88 -1.47
N VAL A 6 3.61 -6.74 -1.57
CA VAL A 6 3.64 -5.94 -2.80
C VAL A 6 5.08 -5.87 -3.29
N PRO A 7 5.38 -6.45 -4.46
CA PRO A 7 6.73 -6.45 -4.98
C PRO A 7 7.16 -5.04 -5.38
N PRO A 8 8.46 -4.72 -5.32
CA PRO A 8 8.98 -3.37 -5.62
C PRO A 8 8.81 -2.97 -7.09
N THR A 9 8.49 -3.92 -7.98
CA THR A 9 8.19 -3.68 -9.39
C THR A 9 6.72 -3.33 -9.65
N ALA A 10 5.85 -3.48 -8.64
CA ALA A 10 4.45 -3.10 -8.78
C ALA A 10 4.30 -1.58 -8.77
N ASP A 11 3.27 -1.09 -9.45
CA ASP A 11 2.89 0.32 -9.42
C ASP A 11 2.26 0.63 -8.06
N LEU A 12 3.13 0.99 -7.12
CA LEU A 12 2.77 1.18 -5.73
C LEU A 12 1.72 2.27 -5.54
N ALA A 13 1.75 3.33 -6.36
CA ALA A 13 0.76 4.41 -6.32
C ALA A 13 -0.65 3.91 -6.62
N LYS A 14 -0.78 3.02 -7.62
CA LYS A 14 -2.07 2.39 -7.93
C LYS A 14 -2.52 1.45 -6.82
N VAL A 15 -1.60 0.67 -6.25
CA VAL A 15 -1.91 -0.23 -5.12
C VAL A 15 -2.40 0.58 -3.92
N GLN A 16 -1.69 1.62 -3.52
CA GLN A 16 -2.06 2.48 -2.40
C GLN A 16 -3.42 3.17 -2.64
N LYS A 17 -3.70 3.60 -3.88
CA LYS A 17 -5.02 4.17 -4.23
C LYS A 17 -6.16 3.17 -4.04
N LEU A 18 -5.97 1.90 -4.43
CA LEU A 18 -6.97 0.85 -4.24
C LEU A 18 -7.18 0.54 -2.75
N LEU A 19 -6.10 0.44 -2.00
CA LEU A 19 -6.13 0.17 -0.56
C LEU A 19 -6.88 1.29 0.19
N ASN A 20 -6.55 2.55 -0.10
CA ASN A 20 -7.22 3.72 0.49
C ASN A 20 -8.71 3.79 0.10
N HIS A 21 -9.06 3.40 -1.12
CA HIS A 21 -10.47 3.37 -1.53
C HIS A 21 -11.26 2.35 -0.72
N GLY A 22 -10.70 1.17 -0.44
CA GLY A 22 -11.39 0.18 0.40
C GLY A 22 -11.54 0.61 1.86
N VAL A 23 -10.55 1.32 2.41
CA VAL A 23 -10.65 1.94 3.74
C VAL A 23 -11.77 3.00 3.75
N ALA A 24 -11.80 3.89 2.76
CA ALA A 24 -12.84 4.92 2.65
C ALA A 24 -14.27 4.36 2.42
N ARG A 25 -14.36 3.11 1.96
CA ARG A 25 -15.62 2.38 1.79
C ARG A 25 -15.95 1.48 2.98
N GLU A 26 -15.13 1.50 4.03
CA GLU A 26 -15.29 0.69 5.23
C GLU A 26 -15.30 -0.82 4.94
N TRP A 27 -14.62 -1.24 3.86
CA TRP A 27 -14.50 -2.65 3.49
C TRP A 27 -13.45 -3.37 4.33
N TRP A 28 -12.41 -2.64 4.74
CA TRP A 28 -11.31 -3.14 5.56
C TRP A 28 -10.63 -2.00 6.31
N ASP A 29 -9.96 -2.34 7.39
CA ASP A 29 -8.97 -1.49 8.06
C ASP A 29 -7.56 -1.87 7.60
N MET A 30 -6.68 -0.87 7.46
CA MET A 30 -5.31 -1.04 7.00
C MET A 30 -4.32 -0.49 8.01
N GLU A 31 -3.26 -1.24 8.28
CA GLU A 31 -2.06 -0.75 8.96
C GLU A 31 -0.85 -0.93 8.02
N GLU A 32 0.01 0.09 7.99
CA GLU A 32 1.26 0.02 7.24
C GLU A 32 2.30 -0.78 8.04
N GLY A 33 2.56 -2.02 7.60
CA GLY A 33 3.61 -2.88 8.17
C GLY A 33 4.83 -2.97 7.25
N CYS A 34 6.04 -2.78 7.80
CA CYS A 34 7.31 -3.01 7.12
C CYS A 34 7.54 -2.19 5.82
N ILE A 35 7.48 -0.85 5.91
CA ILE A 35 7.83 0.03 4.78
C ILE A 35 9.36 0.00 4.57
N THR A 36 9.80 -0.51 3.41
CA THR A 36 11.22 -0.55 3.05
C THR A 36 11.70 0.75 2.39
N ALA A 37 13.01 0.99 2.36
CA ALA A 37 13.59 2.16 1.71
C ALA A 37 13.26 2.23 0.20
N GLN A 38 13.12 1.08 -0.46
CA GLN A 38 12.71 1.00 -1.87
C GLN A 38 11.29 1.52 -2.09
N TRP A 39 10.37 1.26 -1.15
CA TRP A 39 9.02 1.82 -1.20
C TRP A 39 9.01 3.34 -1.04
N ARG A 40 9.79 3.89 -0.10
CA ARG A 40 9.91 5.36 0.03
C ARG A 40 10.53 6.01 -1.19
N ALA A 41 11.51 5.36 -1.82
CA ALA A 41 12.13 5.87 -3.04
C ALA A 41 11.19 5.84 -4.25
N ALA A 42 10.28 4.86 -4.32
CA ALA A 42 9.26 4.77 -5.37
C ALA A 42 8.12 5.81 -5.21
N PHE A 43 8.03 6.45 -4.05
CA PHE A 43 7.10 7.54 -3.75
C PHE A 43 7.83 8.79 -3.25
N PRO A 44 8.47 9.57 -4.15
CA PRO A 44 8.74 10.96 -3.85
C PRO A 44 7.38 11.67 -3.82
N GLY A 45 7.05 12.29 -2.68
CA GLY A 45 5.78 13.01 -2.50
C GLY A 45 5.50 14.08 -3.54
#